data_AF-A0A939UGF7-F1
#
_entry.id   AF-A0A939UGF7-F1
#
_cell.length_a   1.000
_cell.length_b   1.000
_cell.length_c   1.000
_cell.angle_alpha   90.00
_cell.angle_beta   90.00
_cell.angle_gamma   90.00
#
_symmetry.space_group_name_H-M   'P 1'
#
loop_
_entity.id
_entity.type
_entity.pdbx_description
1 polymer ?
#
loop_
_entity_poly.entity_id
_entity_poly.type
_entity_poly.pdbx_seq_one_letter_code
_entity_poly.pdbx_strand_id
1 'polypeptide(L)' 'MKILLVNDDGIAAKGIKALAEVLAPHHEVVVVAPQGQ' A
#
# COMPACT_ATOMS: atom_id res chain seq x y z
N MET A 1 -9.97 -2.70 -11.21
CA MET A 1 -8.66 -3.31 -11.53
C MET A 1 -8.10 -3.97 -10.27
N LYS A 2 -7.16 -4.88 -10.39
CA LYS A 2 -6.41 -5.43 -9.26
C LYS A 2 -5.06 -4.74 -9.18
N ILE A 3 -4.74 -4.14 -8.03
CA ILE A 3 -3.53 -3.34 -7.83
C ILE A 3 -2.69 -4.02 -6.74
N LEU A 4 -1.42 -4.29 -7.06
CA LEU A 4 -0.39 -4.62 -6.07
C LEU A 4 0.37 -3.33 -5.73
N LEU A 5 0.34 -2.95 -4.47
CA LEU A 5 0.99 -1.75 -3.95
C LEU A 5 2.19 -2.13 -3.06
N VAL A 6 3.35 -1.54 -3.37
CA VAL A 6 4.62 -1.80 -2.68
C VAL A 6 5.34 -0.50 -2.36
N ASN A 7 6.25 -0.52 -1.38
CA ASN A 7 7.21 0.56 -1.11
C ASN A 7 8.48 0.00 -0.45
N ASP A 8 9.51 0.84 -0.34
CA ASP A 8 10.78 0.57 0.34
C ASP A 8 10.83 1.09 1.79
N ASP A 9 10.04 2.12 2.15
CA ASP A 9 9.96 2.63 3.53
C ASP A 9 9.30 1.66 4.55
N GLY A 10 8.73 0.56 4.07
CA GLY A 10 8.07 -0.46 4.88
C GLY A 10 6.57 -0.29 5.08
N ILE A 11 5.92 -1.38 5.53
CA ILE A 11 4.46 -1.54 5.66
C ILE A 11 3.83 -0.57 6.67
N ALA A 12 4.64 -0.08 7.62
CA ALA A 12 4.18 0.87 8.63
C ALA A 12 4.15 2.33 8.13
N ALA A 13 4.81 2.63 7.00
CA ALA A 13 4.96 3.98 6.47
C ALA A 13 3.61 4.65 6.20
N LYS A 14 3.49 5.94 6.55
CA LYS A 14 2.24 6.69 6.37
C LYS A 14 1.86 6.84 4.90
N GLY A 15 2.83 6.96 4.01
CA GLY A 15 2.61 7.14 2.57
C GLY A 15 1.87 5.95 1.93
N ILE A 16 2.35 4.72 2.14
CA ILE A 16 1.72 3.53 1.56
C ILE A 16 0.31 3.28 2.12
N LYS A 17 0.08 3.60 3.40
CA LYS A 17 -1.25 3.51 4.03
C LYS A 17 -2.23 4.51 3.43
N ALA A 18 -1.83 5.78 3.34
CA ALA A 18 -2.66 6.83 2.74
C ALA A 18 -3.01 6.52 1.29
N LEU A 19 -2.06 6.00 0.52
CA LEU A 19 -2.31 5.62 -0.87
C LEU A 19 -3.26 4.42 -0.98
N ALA A 20 -3.11 3.40 -0.13
CA ALA A 20 -4.03 2.27 -0.07
C ALA A 20 -5.45 2.71 0.28
N GLU A 21 -5.62 3.60 1.26
CA GLU A 21 -6.93 4.14 1.68
C GLU A 21 -7.65 4.88 0.55
N VAL A 22 -6.94 5.66 -0.26
CA VAL A 22 -7.52 6.38 -1.40
C VAL A 22 -7.89 5.45 -2.56
N LEU A 23 -7.11 4.38 -2.79
CA LEU A 23 -7.34 3.46 -3.91
C LEU A 23 -8.38 2.38 -3.61
N ALA A 24 -8.51 1.95 -2.35
CA ALA A 24 -9.39 0.85 -1.95
C ALA A 24 -10.89 1.01 -2.31
N PRO A 25 -11.49 2.21 -2.30
CA PRO A 25 -12.88 2.40 -2.73
C PRO A 25 -13.11 2.13 -4.22
N HIS A 26 -12.07 2.18 -5.04
CA HIS A 26 -12.18 2.10 -6.51
C HIS A 26 -11.62 0.79 -7.07
N HIS A 27 -10.71 0.14 -6.35
CA HIS A 27 -9.94 -1.01 -6.83
C HIS A 27 -9.71 -2.05 -5.73
N GLU A 28 -9.51 -3.31 -6.13
CA GLU A 28 -9.01 -4.35 -5.24
C GLU A 28 -7.51 -4.12 -5.04
N VAL A 29 -7.11 -3.71 -3.83
CA VAL A 29 -5.73 -3.37 -3.50
C VAL A 29 -5.13 -4.44 -2.57
N VAL A 30 -3.97 -4.97 -2.96
CA VAL A 30 -3.13 -5.83 -2.13
C VAL A 30 -1.85 -5.06 -1.80
N VAL A 31 -1.52 -4.93 -0.53
CA VAL A 31 -0.33 -4.21 -0.07
C VAL A 31 0.73 -5.21 0.38
N VAL A 32 1.94 -5.12 -0.19
CA VAL A 32 3.09 -5.93 0.21
C VAL A 32 4.30 -5.02 0.34
N ALA A 33 4.88 -4.95 1.54
CA ALA A 33 6.04 -4.11 1.82
C ALA A 33 6.90 -4.74 2.93
N PRO A 34 8.19 -4.34 3.06
CA PRO A 34 9.05 -4.77 4.16
C PRO A 34 8.45 -4.47 5.54
N GLN A 35 8.84 -5.22 6.57
CA GLN A 35 8.42 -4.92 7.95
C GLN A 35 8.99 -3.57 8.45
N GLY A 36 10.19 -3.22 8.00
CA GLY A 36 10.90 -1.95 8.22
C GLY A 36 12.12 -1.89 7.30
N GLN A 37 12.94 -0.84 7.42
CA GLN A 37 14.28 -0.80 6.81
C GLN A 37 15.22 -1.81 7.48
#